data_AF-A0A7Y4WM22-F1
#
_entry.id   AF-A0A7Y4WM22-F1
#
_cell.length_a   1.000
_cell.length_b   1.000
_cell.length_c   1.000
_cell.angle_alpha   90.00
_cell.angle_beta   90.00
_cell.angle_gamma   90.00
#
_symmetry.space_group_name_H-M   'P 1'
#
loop_
_entity.id
_entity.type
_entity.pdbx_description
1 polymer ?
#
loop_
_entity_poly.entity_id
_entity_poly.type
_entity_poly.pdbx_seq_one_letter_code
_entity_poly.pdbx_strand_id
1 'polypeptide(L)'
;MINQKVFILIFFTLFMCDPLSSQKYRTVLGIRNSERLSASIEQRIIKKINFELIYSPSTRLYEKSIEGLILYHKPIFTRSISIFGGAGYSVLLANSNFEKCPKGILLKAGIGFTFWRLNTSWDVKPVYFYKNETYSLDYSTGFSIRYVILKEPKRKKFSFFRKKN
;
A
#
# COMPACT_ATOMS: atom_id res chain seq x y z
N MET A 1 -26.59 19.01 4.12
CA MET A 1 -26.30 17.55 4.11
C MET A 1 -25.78 17.17 2.73
N ILE A 2 -24.51 16.78 2.62
CA ILE A 2 -23.95 16.33 1.33
C ILE A 2 -24.48 14.92 1.06
N ASN A 3 -25.10 14.72 -0.10
CA ASN A 3 -25.73 13.46 -0.49
C ASN A 3 -24.66 12.36 -0.65
N GLN A 4 -24.90 11.13 -0.18
CA GLN A 4 -23.93 10.01 -0.28
C GLN A 4 -23.45 9.77 -1.73
N LYS A 5 -24.32 9.98 -2.71
CA LYS A 5 -24.00 9.90 -4.15
C LYS A 5 -22.96 10.94 -4.59
N VAL A 6 -23.00 12.14 -4.02
CA VAL A 6 -22.04 13.22 -4.29
C VAL A 6 -20.66 12.85 -3.74
N PHE A 7 -20.61 12.17 -2.59
CA PHE A 7 -19.35 11.71 -2.01
C PHE A 7 -18.67 10.64 -2.88
N ILE A 8 -19.45 9.68 -3.38
CA ILE A 8 -18.97 8.64 -4.32
C ILE A 8 -18.47 9.28 -5.61
N LEU A 9 -19.21 10.26 -6.15
CA LEU A 9 -18.81 10.96 -7.37
C LEU A 9 -17.52 11.75 -7.18
N ILE A 10 -17.39 12.51 -6.08
CA ILE A 10 -16.16 13.24 -5.74
C ILE A 10 -14.98 12.28 -5.58
N PHE A 11 -15.18 11.17 -4.85
CA PHE A 11 -14.17 10.12 -4.71
C PHE A 11 -13.75 9.57 -6.09
N PHE A 12 -14.70 9.21 -6.94
CA PHE A 12 -14.40 8.69 -8.28
C PHE A 12 -13.66 9.71 -9.17
N THR A 13 -14.09 10.97 -9.14
CA THR A 13 -13.48 12.07 -9.92
C THR A 13 -12.05 12.34 -9.45
N LEU A 14 -11.81 12.26 -8.13
CA LEU A 14 -10.49 12.38 -7.54
C LEU A 14 -9.53 11.26 -7.96
N PHE A 15 -9.97 10.13 -8.54
CA PHE A 15 -9.08 9.08 -9.02
C PHE A 15 -8.73 9.17 -10.52
N MET A 16 -9.57 9.83 -11.34
CA MET A 16 -9.49 9.77 -12.81
C MET A 16 -8.56 10.80 -13.46
N CYS A 17 -8.37 11.97 -12.85
CA CYS A 17 -7.49 12.99 -13.42
C CYS A 17 -6.10 12.88 -12.78
N ASP A 18 -5.04 12.50 -13.53
CA ASP A 18 -3.67 12.91 -13.19
C ASP A 18 -2.56 12.55 -14.21
N PRO A 19 -1.90 13.56 -14.83
CA PRO A 19 -0.65 13.36 -15.57
C PRO A 19 0.58 13.26 -14.64
N LEU A 20 0.47 13.58 -13.34
CA LEU A 20 1.60 13.59 -12.42
C LEU A 20 2.20 12.19 -12.17
N SER A 21 3.54 12.12 -12.23
CA SER A 21 4.31 10.96 -11.79
C SER A 21 4.15 10.81 -10.27
N SER A 22 3.70 9.62 -9.84
CA SER A 22 3.00 9.44 -8.57
C SER A 22 3.89 9.40 -7.31
N GLN A 23 4.97 8.60 -7.28
CA GLN A 23 5.85 8.53 -6.10
C GLN A 23 7.33 8.80 -6.42
N LYS A 24 8.11 9.26 -5.43
CA LYS A 24 9.55 9.55 -5.56
C LYS A 24 10.47 8.30 -5.46
N TYR A 25 9.91 7.13 -5.20
CA TYR A 25 10.63 5.88 -5.01
C TYR A 25 10.14 4.78 -5.96
N ARG A 26 10.97 3.75 -6.13
CA ARG A 26 10.62 2.47 -6.75
C ARG A 26 10.46 1.38 -5.71
N THR A 27 11.37 1.30 -4.74
CA THR A 27 11.34 0.26 -3.71
C THR A 27 11.56 0.89 -2.35
N VAL A 28 10.69 0.54 -1.40
CA VAL A 28 10.80 0.89 0.02
C VAL A 28 10.70 -0.37 0.88
N LEU A 29 11.39 -0.36 2.02
CA LEU A 29 11.38 -1.44 3.01
C LEU A 29 11.28 -0.82 4.39
N GLY A 30 10.50 -1.40 5.28
CA GLY A 30 10.53 -1.02 6.68
C GLY A 30 9.50 -1.75 7.50
N ILE A 31 8.93 -1.03 8.45
CA ILE A 31 8.01 -1.57 9.44
C ILE A 31 6.64 -0.91 9.33
N ARG A 32 5.60 -1.69 9.58
CA ARG A 32 4.22 -1.24 9.77
C ARG A 32 3.80 -1.61 11.18
N ASN A 33 3.51 -0.61 12.00
CA ASN A 33 2.94 -0.79 13.31
C ASN A 33 1.41 -0.65 13.23
N SER A 34 0.68 -1.69 13.61
CA SER A 34 -0.78 -1.64 13.75
C SER A 34 -1.17 -2.19 15.12
N GLU A 35 -1.76 -3.38 15.18
CA GLU A 35 -1.88 -4.15 16.42
C GLU A 35 -0.58 -4.87 16.77
N ARG A 36 0.23 -5.16 15.75
CA ARG A 36 1.55 -5.78 15.85
C ARG A 36 2.54 -5.06 14.94
N LEU A 37 3.82 -5.29 15.22
CA LEU A 37 4.92 -4.79 14.39
C LEU A 37 5.16 -5.78 13.23
N SER A 38 4.92 -5.32 12.01
CA SER A 38 5.08 -6.11 10.79
C SER A 38 6.21 -5.56 9.93
N ALA A 39 6.94 -6.42 9.24
CA ALA A 39 7.86 -6.02 8.18
C ALA A 39 7.07 -5.80 6.89
N SER A 40 7.43 -4.77 6.10
CA SER A 40 6.76 -4.40 4.86
C SER A 40 7.79 -4.05 3.80
N ILE A 41 7.68 -4.64 2.62
CA ILE A 41 8.40 -4.25 1.41
C ILE A 41 7.39 -3.87 0.33
N GLU A 42 7.60 -2.71 -0.29
CA GLU A 42 6.73 -2.21 -1.35
C GLU A 42 7.59 -1.86 -2.57
N GLN A 43 7.21 -2.42 -3.71
CA GLN A 43 7.88 -2.20 -4.98
C GLN A 43 6.91 -1.74 -6.05
N ARG A 44 7.21 -0.63 -6.70
CA ARG A 44 6.53 -0.16 -7.90
C ARG A 44 6.80 -1.13 -9.05
N ILE A 45 5.72 -1.65 -9.62
CA ILE A 45 5.77 -2.50 -10.82
C ILE A 45 5.50 -1.66 -12.07
N ILE A 46 4.44 -0.85 -12.06
CA ILE A 46 4.03 0.01 -13.17
C ILE A 46 3.78 1.43 -12.64
N LYS A 47 3.67 2.42 -13.53
CA LYS A 47 3.33 3.79 -13.14
C LYS A 47 2.07 3.79 -12.26
N LYS A 48 2.21 4.31 -11.03
CA LYS A 48 1.16 4.38 -10.00
C LYS A 48 0.75 3.05 -9.35
N ILE A 49 1.27 1.90 -9.82
CA ILE A 49 0.91 0.58 -9.30
C ILE A 49 2.11 -0.04 -8.58
N ASN A 50 1.90 -0.36 -7.30
CA ASN A 50 2.88 -0.97 -6.44
C ASN A 50 2.38 -2.33 -5.97
N PHE A 51 3.31 -3.26 -5.77
CA PHE A 51 3.08 -4.49 -5.03
C PHE A 51 3.68 -4.33 -3.64
N GLU A 52 2.92 -4.65 -2.61
CA GLU A 52 3.36 -4.66 -1.22
C GLU A 52 3.28 -6.07 -0.66
N LEU A 53 4.36 -6.50 -0.02
CA LEU A 53 4.41 -7.73 0.76
C LEU A 53 4.60 -7.35 2.24
N ILE A 54 3.73 -7.87 3.11
CA ILE A 54 3.76 -7.65 4.56
C ILE A 54 3.92 -8.98 5.27
N TYR A 55 4.87 -9.05 6.19
CA TYR A 55 5.06 -10.17 7.10
C TYR A 55 4.82 -9.72 8.53
N SER A 56 3.88 -10.36 9.22
CA SER A 56 3.55 -10.07 10.61
C SER A 56 3.96 -11.24 11.50
N PRO A 57 5.02 -11.12 12.32
CA PRO A 57 5.35 -12.11 13.32
C PRO A 57 4.39 -12.06 14.51
N SER A 58 4.12 -13.21 15.13
CA SER A 58 3.48 -13.31 16.45
C SER A 58 3.96 -14.57 17.18
N THR A 59 3.84 -14.54 18.51
CA THR A 59 4.19 -15.63 19.43
C THR A 59 3.05 -16.62 19.67
N ARG A 60 1.80 -16.30 19.29
CA ARG A 60 0.63 -17.20 19.44
C ARG A 60 0.29 -17.93 18.14
N LEU A 61 -0.41 -19.07 18.26
CA LEU A 61 -0.92 -19.87 17.13
C LEU A 61 -1.86 -19.06 16.23
N TYR A 62 -1.75 -19.22 14.90
CA TYR A 62 -2.54 -18.50 13.88
C TYR A 62 -2.39 -16.99 13.80
N GLU A 63 -1.41 -16.43 14.50
CA GLU A 63 -1.22 -14.98 14.53
C GLU A 63 -0.06 -14.49 13.64
N LYS A 64 0.70 -15.42 13.03
CA LYS A 64 1.67 -15.09 11.99
C LYS A 64 0.94 -14.93 10.66
N SER A 65 1.21 -13.86 9.93
CA SER A 65 0.60 -13.65 8.61
C SER A 65 1.60 -13.25 7.54
N ILE A 66 1.33 -13.69 6.32
CA ILE A 66 1.94 -13.17 5.09
C ILE A 66 0.82 -12.58 4.24
N GLU A 67 1.02 -11.35 3.79
CA GLU A 67 0.04 -10.61 2.99
C GLU A 67 0.70 -10.05 1.74
N GLY A 68 0.03 -10.18 0.60
CA GLY A 68 0.44 -9.59 -0.67
C GLY A 68 -0.66 -8.68 -1.21
N LEU A 69 -0.31 -7.45 -1.61
CA LEU A 69 -1.26 -6.44 -2.06
C LEU A 69 -0.81 -5.77 -3.36
N ILE A 70 -1.78 -5.38 -4.18
CA ILE A 70 -1.57 -4.43 -5.27
C ILE A 70 -2.20 -3.09 -4.86
N LEU A 71 -1.41 -2.03 -4.89
CA LEU A 71 -1.79 -0.69 -4.48
C LEU A 71 -1.69 0.30 -5.64
N TYR A 72 -2.73 1.10 -5.83
CA TYR A 72 -2.70 2.26 -6.70
C TYR A 72 -2.40 3.51 -5.88
N HIS A 73 -1.40 4.30 -6.28
CA HIS A 73 -1.04 5.56 -5.62
C HIS A 73 -1.34 6.77 -6.51
N LYS A 74 -1.91 7.80 -5.89
CA LYS A 74 -2.16 9.10 -6.51
C LYS A 74 -1.50 10.22 -5.71
N PRO A 75 -0.67 11.07 -6.33
CA PRO A 75 -0.12 12.24 -5.66
C PRO A 75 -1.25 13.25 -5.40
N ILE A 76 -1.26 13.92 -4.24
CA ILE A 76 -2.27 14.94 -3.91
C ILE A 76 -1.78 16.33 -4.36
N PHE A 77 -0.77 16.86 -3.66
CA PHE A 77 -0.22 18.20 -3.92
C PHE A 77 1.16 18.13 -4.56
N THR A 78 1.98 17.19 -4.12
CA THR A 78 3.35 17.00 -4.60
C THR A 78 3.64 15.51 -4.70
N ARG A 79 4.72 15.12 -5.38
CA ARG A 79 5.19 13.72 -5.36
C ARG A 79 5.64 13.23 -3.98
N SER A 80 5.63 14.11 -2.98
CA SER A 80 5.91 13.77 -1.59
C SER A 80 4.67 13.36 -0.81
N ILE A 81 3.45 13.80 -1.19
CA ILE A 81 2.20 13.42 -0.49
C ILE A 81 1.33 12.64 -1.47
N SER A 82 0.98 11.40 -1.15
CA SER A 82 0.13 10.55 -1.98
C SER A 82 -0.97 9.89 -1.16
N ILE A 83 -2.16 9.79 -1.73
CA ILE A 83 -3.14 8.78 -1.31
C ILE A 83 -2.81 7.45 -2.00
N PHE A 84 -3.17 6.34 -1.38
CA PHE A 84 -3.12 5.04 -2.01
C PHE A 84 -4.30 4.18 -1.59
N GLY A 85 -4.65 3.23 -2.44
CA GLY A 85 -5.74 2.29 -2.22
C GLY A 85 -5.53 1.03 -3.06
N GLY A 86 -5.94 -0.12 -2.53
CA GLY A 86 -5.83 -1.38 -3.25
C GLY A 86 -6.34 -2.59 -2.49
N ALA A 87 -6.09 -3.75 -3.07
CA ALA A 87 -6.59 -5.03 -2.60
C ALA A 87 -5.50 -6.09 -2.64
N GLY A 88 -5.68 -7.15 -1.86
CA GLY A 88 -4.69 -8.20 -1.73
C GLY A 88 -5.24 -9.45 -1.08
N TYR A 89 -4.31 -10.32 -0.73
CA TYR A 89 -4.58 -11.61 -0.12
C TYR A 89 -3.74 -11.78 1.14
N SER A 90 -4.32 -12.40 2.16
CA SER A 90 -3.68 -12.73 3.44
C SER A 90 -3.71 -14.23 3.66
N VAL A 91 -2.61 -14.77 4.16
CA VAL A 91 -2.50 -16.16 4.63
C VAL A 91 -2.03 -16.14 6.07
N LEU A 92 -2.81 -16.75 6.96
CA LEU A 92 -2.40 -16.99 8.34
C LEU A 92 -1.61 -18.29 8.41
N LEU A 93 -0.41 -18.22 8.97
CA LEU A 93 0.49 -19.36 9.10
C LEU A 93 0.16 -20.11 10.39
N ALA A 94 -0.20 -21.39 10.27
CA ALA A 94 -0.32 -22.31 11.40
C ALA A 94 1.07 -22.57 12.01
N ASN A 95 1.17 -22.71 13.33
CA ASN A 95 2.42 -23.23 13.94
C ASN A 95 2.46 -24.78 13.92
N SER A 96 1.36 -25.46 13.56
CA SER A 96 1.28 -26.92 13.50
C SER A 96 1.06 -27.42 12.07
N ASN A 97 1.81 -28.46 11.68
CA ASN A 97 1.83 -29.02 10.32
C ASN A 97 0.51 -29.66 9.84
N PHE A 98 -0.52 -29.74 10.68
CA PHE A 98 -1.73 -30.54 10.41
C PHE A 98 -3.02 -29.73 10.17
N GLU A 99 -2.97 -28.39 10.27
CA GLU A 99 -4.15 -27.56 10.11
C GLU A 99 -4.08 -26.67 8.86
N LYS A 100 -5.20 -26.58 8.14
CA LYS A 100 -5.32 -25.71 6.96
C LYS A 100 -5.11 -24.26 7.36
N CYS A 101 -4.12 -23.61 6.75
CA CYS A 101 -3.85 -22.19 6.94
C CYS A 101 -5.04 -21.34 6.47
N PRO A 102 -5.70 -20.56 7.35
CA PRO A 102 -6.77 -19.65 6.97
C PRO A 102 -6.28 -18.64 5.92
N LYS A 103 -7.14 -18.31 4.98
CA LYS A 103 -6.83 -17.36 3.92
C LYS A 103 -7.90 -16.30 3.82
N GLY A 104 -7.53 -15.10 3.39
CA GLY A 104 -8.45 -13.97 3.34
C GLY A 104 -8.14 -13.00 2.23
N ILE A 105 -9.16 -12.23 1.85
CA ILE A 105 -9.03 -11.10 0.94
C ILE A 105 -8.95 -9.85 1.80
N LEU A 106 -8.10 -8.90 1.43
CA LEU A 106 -7.94 -7.67 2.18
C LEU A 106 -7.99 -6.45 1.28
N LEU A 107 -8.43 -5.33 1.85
CA LEU A 107 -8.34 -4.02 1.24
C LEU A 107 -7.40 -3.17 2.08
N LYS A 108 -6.76 -2.19 1.46
CA LYS A 108 -5.91 -1.22 2.15
C LYS A 108 -6.07 0.13 1.51
N ALA A 109 -6.28 1.16 2.31
CA ALA A 109 -6.32 2.54 1.85
C ALA A 109 -5.62 3.45 2.84
N GLY A 110 -4.95 4.49 2.37
CA GLY A 110 -4.18 5.35 3.23
C GLY A 110 -3.58 6.57 2.57
N ILE A 111 -2.83 7.31 3.38
CA ILE A 111 -2.04 8.46 2.99
C ILE A 111 -0.57 8.18 3.26
N GLY A 112 0.29 8.64 2.37
CA GLY A 112 1.73 8.45 2.43
C GLY A 112 2.45 9.77 2.23
N PHE A 113 3.51 9.96 3.00
CA PHE A 113 4.44 11.07 2.88
C PHE A 113 5.85 10.55 2.62
N THR A 114 6.55 11.14 1.66
CA THR A 114 7.94 10.78 1.34
C THR A 114 8.83 12.02 1.40
N PHE A 115 9.80 11.98 2.31
CA PHE A 115 10.82 13.00 2.46
C PHE A 115 12.21 12.39 2.39
N TRP A 116 13.02 12.86 1.43
CA TRP A 116 14.38 12.39 1.17
C TRP A 116 14.54 10.88 0.93
N ARG A 117 14.82 10.09 1.97
CA ARG A 117 14.93 8.62 1.95
C ARG A 117 13.97 7.95 2.93
N LEU A 118 13.09 8.71 3.56
CA LEU A 118 12.08 8.21 4.48
C LEU A 118 10.69 8.31 3.85
N ASN A 119 9.92 7.24 3.97
CA ASN A 119 8.53 7.13 3.57
C ASN A 119 7.72 6.76 4.81
N THR A 120 6.75 7.59 5.17
CA THR A 120 5.83 7.35 6.28
C THR A 120 4.42 7.23 5.73
N SER A 121 3.61 6.31 6.24
CA SER A 121 2.23 6.19 5.81
C SER A 121 1.30 5.88 6.97
N TRP A 122 0.04 6.29 6.82
CA TRP A 122 -1.04 5.88 7.69
C TRP A 122 -2.13 5.24 6.84
N ASP A 123 -2.55 4.04 7.22
CA ASP A 123 -3.50 3.24 6.48
C ASP A 123 -4.57 2.60 7.37
N VAL A 124 -5.70 2.30 6.73
CA VAL A 124 -6.77 1.43 7.22
C VAL A 124 -6.79 0.18 6.36
N LYS A 125 -6.96 -0.99 6.99
CA LYS A 125 -6.86 -2.30 6.35
C LYS A 125 -7.89 -3.28 6.93
N PRO A 126 -9.07 -3.41 6.31
CA PRO A 126 -9.98 -4.52 6.59
C PRO A 126 -9.55 -5.81 5.87
N VAL A 127 -9.68 -6.94 6.55
CA VAL A 127 -9.35 -8.29 6.06
C VAL A 127 -10.57 -9.19 6.29
N TYR A 128 -10.99 -9.90 5.25
CA TYR A 128 -12.05 -10.88 5.29
C TYR A 128 -11.46 -12.28 5.19
N PHE A 129 -11.47 -13.04 6.29
CA PHE A 129 -10.94 -14.39 6.33
C PHE A 129 -12.03 -15.44 6.07
N TYR A 130 -11.63 -16.50 5.37
CA TYR A 130 -12.39 -17.72 5.20
C TYR A 130 -11.73 -18.85 5.99
N LYS A 131 -12.39 -19.34 7.05
CA LYS A 131 -11.91 -20.45 7.86
C LYS A 131 -13.05 -21.45 8.09
N ASN A 132 -12.98 -22.61 7.42
CA ASN A 132 -13.88 -23.74 7.63
C ASN A 132 -15.35 -23.32 7.87
N GLU A 133 -15.95 -22.64 6.89
CA GLU A 133 -17.36 -22.19 6.91
C GLU A 133 -17.70 -21.05 7.87
N THR A 134 -16.74 -20.58 8.66
CA THR A 134 -16.86 -19.36 9.46
C THR A 134 -16.14 -18.19 8.78
N TYR A 135 -16.78 -17.03 8.82
CA TYR A 135 -16.24 -15.78 8.29
C TYR A 135 -15.86 -14.85 9.44
N SER A 136 -14.68 -14.25 9.37
CA SER A 136 -14.27 -13.18 10.28
C SER A 136 -13.84 -11.94 9.49
N LEU A 137 -14.31 -10.78 9.94
CA LEU A 137 -13.88 -9.48 9.43
C LEU A 137 -12.97 -8.84 10.47
N ASP A 138 -11.69 -8.75 10.14
CA ASP A 138 -10.70 -8.08 10.96
C ASP A 138 -10.45 -6.68 10.41
N TYR A 139 -10.28 -5.71 11.28
CA TYR A 139 -10.02 -4.33 10.91
C TYR A 139 -8.79 -3.82 11.64
N SER A 140 -7.83 -3.29 10.89
CA SER A 140 -6.63 -2.68 11.49
C SER A 140 -6.35 -1.31 10.91
N THR A 141 -5.91 -0.39 11.76
CA THR A 141 -5.25 0.84 11.33
C THR A 141 -3.76 0.71 11.59
N GLY A 142 -2.91 1.19 10.68
CA GLY A 142 -1.46 1.05 10.81
C GLY A 142 -0.68 2.28 10.40
N PHE A 143 0.38 2.57 11.15
CA PHE A 143 1.39 3.54 10.79
C PHE A 143 2.64 2.82 10.29
N SER A 144 3.16 3.18 9.12
CA SER A 144 4.36 2.58 8.55
C SER A 144 5.49 3.59 8.47
N ILE A 145 6.71 3.14 8.77
CA ILE A 145 7.96 3.86 8.51
C ILE A 145 8.82 2.97 7.63
N ARG A 146 9.16 3.47 6.45
CA ARG A 146 9.92 2.74 5.44
C ARG A 146 11.08 3.58 4.92
N TYR A 147 12.18 2.91 4.64
CA TYR A 147 13.35 3.48 4.00
C TYR A 147 13.29 3.26 2.50
N VAL A 148 13.61 4.31 1.73
CA VAL A 148 13.68 4.28 0.26
C VAL A 148 15.00 3.64 -0.16
N ILE A 149 14.92 2.37 -0.57
CA ILE A 149 16.05 1.62 -1.12
C ILE A 149 16.37 2.14 -2.51
N LEU A 150 15.36 2.19 -3.39
CA LEU A 150 15.52 2.61 -4.78
C LEU A 150 14.70 3.85 -5.06
N LYS A 151 15.36 4.93 -5.48
CA LYS A 151 14.70 6.18 -5.91
C LYS A 151 14.20 6.08 -7.35
N GLU A 152 13.14 6.82 -7.66
CA GLU A 152 12.70 6.96 -9.05
C GLU A 152 13.72 7.83 -9.82
N PRO A 153 14.22 7.39 -10.99
CA PRO A 153 15.15 8.18 -11.79
C PRO A 153 14.49 9.48 -12.23
N LYS A 154 15.24 10.59 -12.15
CA LYS A 154 14.80 11.87 -12.70
C LYS A 154 14.68 11.72 -14.21
N ARG A 155 13.49 11.89 -14.79
CA ARG A 155 13.33 12.01 -16.24
C ARG A 155 14.18 13.19 -16.72
N LYS A 156 15.25 12.94 -17.47
CA LYS A 156 15.98 14.00 -18.19
C LYS A 156 15.01 14.61 -19.21
N LYS A 157 14.70 15.90 -19.08
CA LYS A 157 14.10 16.65 -20.19
C LYS A 157 15.18 16.74 -21.26
N PHE A 158 15.01 16.04 -22.38
CA PHE A 158 15.80 16.31 -23.57
C PHE A 158 15.42 17.73 -24.05
N SER A 159 16.30 18.71 -23.81
CA SER A 159 16.16 20.04 -24.41
C SER A 159 16.66 19.95 -25.85
N PHE A 160 15.77 19.64 -26.77
CA PHE A 160 16.03 19.69 -28.20
C PHE A 160 15.86 21.13 -28.71
N PHE A 161 16.68 22.06 -28.21
CA PHE A 161 16.84 23.38 -28.85
C PHE A 161 18.30 23.50 -29.29
N ARG A 162 18.58 22.86 -30.43
CA ARG A 162 19.79 23.11 -31.20
C ARG A 162 19.52 24.41 -31.97
N LYS A 163 20.03 25.54 -31.47
CA LYS A 163 20.18 26.77 -32.26
C LYS A 163 20.97 26.41 -33.52
N LYS A 164 20.40 26.67 -34.69
CA LYS A 164 21.18 26.88 -35.91
C LYS A 164 21.09 28.37 -36.23
N ASN A 165 22.25 29.02 -36.10
CA ASN A 165 22.57 30.23 -36.85
C ASN A 165 22.70 29.89 -38.33
#